data_AF-A0A939RJI7-F1
#
_entry.id   AF-A0A939RJI7-F1
#
_cell.length_a   1.000
_cell.length_b   1.000
_cell.length_c   1.000
_cell.angle_alpha   90.00
_cell.angle_beta   90.00
_cell.angle_gamma   90.00
#
_symmetry.space_group_name_H-M   'P 1'
#
loop_
_entity.id
_entity.type
_entity.pdbx_description
1 polymer ?
#
loop_
_entity_poly.entity_id
_entity_poly.type
_entity_poly.pdbx_seq_one_letter_code
_entity_poly.pdbx_strand_id
1 'polypeptide(L)' 'MARFKVCEYCGAALDFGETCDCKREAESQAEKWRSMTKQETTGQIRLLPEIITKERDKT' A
#
# COMPACT_ATOMS: atom_id res chain seq x y z
N MET A 1 27.18 -12.82 -16.75
CA MET A 1 25.96 -13.02 -15.94
C MET A 1 25.56 -11.68 -15.34
N ALA A 2 24.33 -11.24 -15.57
CA ALA A 2 23.75 -10.16 -14.78
C ALA A 2 23.67 -10.64 -13.32
N ARG A 3 24.30 -9.90 -12.41
CA ARG A 3 24.12 -10.13 -10.99
C ARG A 3 22.85 -9.34 -10.63
N PHE A 4 21.93 -9.95 -9.90
CA PHE A 4 20.79 -9.28 -9.29
C PHE A 4 20.84 -9.49 -7.78
N LYS A 5 20.30 -8.55 -7.02
CA LYS A 5 20.04 -8.67 -5.59
C LYS A 5 18.63 -9.21 -5.41
N VAL A 6 18.38 -9.99 -4.36
CA VAL A 6 17.02 -10.37 -3.97
C VAL A 6 16.63 -9.55 -2.74
N CYS A 7 15.42 -9.00 -2.74
CA CYS A 7 14.86 -8.34 -1.57
C CYS A 7 14.55 -9.37 -0.47
N GLU A 8 15.09 -9.16 0.73
CA GLU A 8 14.85 -10.04 1.88
C GLU A 8 13.42 -9.98 2.44
N TYR A 9 12.66 -8.95 2.06
CA TYR A 9 11.30 -8.73 2.57
C TYR A 9 10.22 -9.31 1.65
N CYS A 10 10.33 -9.12 0.34
CA CYS A 10 9.32 -9.55 -0.63
C CYS A 10 9.83 -10.58 -1.65
N GLY A 11 11.13 -10.88 -1.68
CA GLY A 11 11.72 -11.81 -2.64
C GLY A 11 11.89 -11.26 -4.06
N ALA A 12 11.62 -9.97 -4.29
CA ALA A 12 11.79 -9.36 -5.61
C ALA A 12 13.27 -9.38 -6.06
N ALA A 13 13.50 -9.67 -7.34
CA ALA A 13 14.79 -9.48 -7.98
C ALA A 13 14.98 -7.99 -8.28
N LEU A 14 16.07 -7.42 -7.78
CA LEU A 14 16.45 -6.02 -7.90
C LEU A 14 17.78 -5.92 -8.63
N ASP A 15 17.93 -4.95 -9.51
CA ASP A 15 19.22 -4.66 -10.12
C ASP A 15 20.18 -3.98 -9.12
N PHE A 16 21.49 -4.06 -9.39
CA PHE A 16 22.51 -3.42 -8.55
C PHE A 16 22.38 -1.90 -8.64
N GLY A 17 21.80 -1.29 -7.60
CA GLY A 17 21.51 0.14 -7.53
C GLY A 17 20.03 0.46 -7.34
N GLU A 18 19.15 -0.51 -7.57
CA GLU A 18 17.74 -0.37 -7.26
C GLU A 18 17.46 -0.67 -5.78
N THR A 19 16.55 0.11 -5.21
CA THR A 19 16.09 -0.04 -3.82
C THR A 19 14.69 -0.62 -3.85
N CYS A 20 14.40 -1.62 -3.00
CA CYS A 20 13.03 -2.13 -2.88
C CYS A 20 12.17 -1.14 -2.11
N ASP A 21 11.12 -0.63 -2.74
CA ASP A 21 10.09 0.19 -2.08
C ASP A 21 9.03 -0.64 -1.35
N CYS A 22 9.14 -1.97 -1.35
CA CYS A 22 8.17 -2.88 -0.72
C CYS A 22 7.81 -2.54 0.73
N LYS A 23 8.80 -2.11 1.54
CA LYS A 23 8.56 -1.69 2.92
C LYS A 23 7.79 -0.37 2.98
N ARG A 24 8.18 0.60 2.14
CA ARG A 24 7.53 1.90 2.03
C ARG A 24 6.08 1.78 1.55
N GLU A 25 5.86 0.91 0.58
CA GLU A 25 4.53 0.57 0.06
C GLU A 25 3.67 -0.10 1.14
N ALA A 26 4.23 -1.02 1.91
CA ALA A 26 3.52 -1.66 3.02
C ALA A 26 3.12 -0.65 4.12
N GLU A 27 4.02 0.28 4.48
CA GLU A 27 3.72 1.35 5.44
C GLU A 27 2.66 2.32 4.91
N SER A 28 2.77 2.74 3.64
CA SER A 28 1.77 3.60 3.00
C SER A 28 0.41 2.93 2.89
N GLN A 29 0.38 1.63 2.55
CA GLN A 29 -0.86 0.86 2.52
C GLN A 29 -1.46 0.71 3.92
N ALA A 30 -0.66 0.40 4.94
CA ALA A 30 -1.14 0.30 6.31
C ALA A 30 -1.75 1.62 6.80
N GLU A 31 -1.17 2.77 6.47
CA GLU A 31 -1.73 4.08 6.78
C GLU A 31 -3.05 4.36 6.04
N LYS A 32 -3.11 4.03 4.75
CA LYS A 32 -4.35 4.11 3.95
C LYS A 32 -5.44 3.24 4.56
N TRP A 33 -5.12 1.99 4.89
CA TRP A 33 -6.05 1.06 5.53
C TRP A 33 -6.53 1.60 6.86
N ARG A 34 -5.64 2.07 7.74
CA ARG A 34 -6.01 2.70 9.02
C ARG A 34 -6.93 3.91 8.84
N SER A 35 -6.72 4.71 7.80
CA SER A 35 -7.55 5.87 7.50
C SER A 35 -8.90 5.49 6.90
N MET A 36 -8.97 4.35 6.19
CA MET A 36 -10.19 3.82 5.59
C MET A 36 -10.98 2.89 6.52
N THR A 37 -10.38 2.36 7.59
CA THR A 37 -11.06 1.44 8.50
C THR A 37 -11.41 2.13 9.80
N LYS A 38 -12.70 2.18 10.16
CA LYS A 38 -13.10 2.43 11.54
C LYS A 38 -13.37 1.08 12.21
N GLN A 39 -12.65 0.82 13.29
CA GLN A 39 -12.89 -0.33 14.14
C GLN A 39 -14.03 -0.01 15.11
N GLU A 40 -15.12 -0.76 15.01
CA GLU A 40 -16.25 -0.64 15.92
C GLU A 40 -15.95 -1.43 17.21
N THR A 41 -16.58 -1.06 18.32
CA THR A 41 -16.41 -1.72 19.63
C THR A 41 -16.82 -3.19 19.66
N THR A 42 -17.58 -3.64 18.65
CA THR A 42 -17.98 -5.04 18.43
C THR A 42 -16.90 -5.89 17.76
N GLY A 43 -15.73 -5.31 17.44
CA GLY A 43 -14.67 -5.97 16.69
C GLY A 43 -14.91 -6.00 15.18
N GLN A 44 -16.00 -5.39 14.71
CA GLN A 44 -16.30 -5.26 13.29
C GLN A 44 -15.48 -4.12 12.68
N ILE A 45 -14.89 -4.36 11.51
CA ILE A 45 -14.16 -3.35 10.75
C ILE A 45 -15.11 -2.79 9.69
N ARG A 46 -15.46 -1.50 9.78
CA ARG A 46 -16.18 -0.80 8.72
C ARG A 46 -15.19 -0.12 7.78
N LEU A 47 -15.34 -0.40 6.48
CA LEU A 47 -14.68 0.35 5.43
C LEU A 47 -15.42 1.67 5.22
N LEU A 48 -14.70 2.77 5.36
CA LEU A 48 -15.16 4.11 5.06
C LEU A 48 -14.90 4.39 3.58
N PRO A 49 -15.95 4.64 2.78
CA PRO A 49 -15.79 5.08 1.41
C PRO A 49 -15.55 6.59 1.40
N GLU A 50 -14.30 7.04 1.40
CA GLU A 50 -14.00 8.43 1.03
C GLU A 50 -13.02 8.37 -0.15
N ILE A 51 -13.33 9.10 -1.24
CA ILE A 51 -12.55 9.44 -2.46
C ILE A 51 -12.69 8.66 -3.80
N ILE A 52 -13.88 8.17 -4.21
CA ILE A 52 -14.20 7.89 -5.64
C ILE A 52 -15.35 8.76 -6.18
N THR A 53 -15.45 10.04 -5.78
CA THR A 53 -16.51 10.93 -6.29
C THR A 53 -16.03 12.23 -6.92
N LYS A 54 -14.73 12.50 -7.03
CA LYS A 54 -14.23 13.77 -7.60
C LYS A 54 -14.11 13.86 -9.13
N GLU A 55 -14.68 12.92 -9.90
CA GLU A 55 -14.61 12.96 -11.38
C GLU A 55 -15.96 12.88 -12.12
N ARG A 56 -17.11 13.03 -11.43
CA ARG A 56 -18.43 13.05 -12.10
C ARG A 56 -19.23 14.35 -11.93
N ASP A 57 -18.57 15.46 -11.68
CA ASP A 57 -19.21 16.78 -11.71
C ASP A 57 -18.32 17.78 -12.47
N LYS A 58 -18.22 17.57 -13.78
CA LYS A 58 -17.76 18.57 -14.73
C LYS A 58 -18.61 18.43 -15.99
N THR A 59 -19.89 18.71 -15.81
CA THR A 59 -20.80 19.09 -16.91
C THR A 59 -20.61 20.58 -17.18
#